data_AF-A0A1E4KBS2-F1
#
_entry.id   AF-A0A1E4KBS2-F1
#
_cell.length_a   1.000
_cell.length_b   1.000
_cell.length_c   1.000
_cell.angle_alpha   90.00
_cell.angle_beta   90.00
_cell.angle_gamma   90.00
#
_symmetry.space_group_name_H-M   'P 1'
#
loop_
_entity.id
_entity.type
_entity.pdbx_description
1 polymer ?
#
loop_
_entity_poly.entity_id
_entity_poly.type
_entity_poly.pdbx_seq_one_letter_code
_entity_poly.pdbx_strand_id
1 'polypeptide(L)'
;EMDEYPNNKTVNFPMSCMHCEDADCVTVCPTGASYKRAEDGIVLIDQDKCMGCNYCSWACPYGARELDRSSGTMKKCTLCVDRIYDQELPVEERQPSCVLTCPAHARMFGDFDDPDSAVSRTVRERGGFPLMPELNYNPTNTYLPPRRKPVIPVDTQPKGGLKESIKQFANKLVRR
;
A
#
# COMPACT_ATOMS: atom_id res chain seq x y z
N GLU A 1 10.77 -10.71 2.15
CA GLU A 1 10.94 -11.47 0.89
C GLU A 1 9.84 -12.51 0.80
N MET A 2 9.47 -12.92 -0.40
CA MET A 2 8.46 -13.94 -0.69
C MET A 2 9.14 -15.04 -1.52
N ASP A 3 8.70 -16.29 -1.35
CA ASP A 3 9.25 -17.48 -2.01
C ASP A 3 10.72 -17.81 -1.61
N GLU A 4 11.23 -18.94 -2.09
CA GLU A 4 12.58 -19.45 -1.79
C GLU A 4 13.55 -19.24 -2.97
N TYR A 5 14.86 -19.14 -2.67
CA TYR A 5 15.90 -19.08 -3.71
C TYR A 5 15.80 -20.28 -4.66
N PRO A 6 15.94 -20.12 -6.00
CA PRO A 6 16.32 -18.90 -6.73
C PRO A 6 15.13 -18.00 -7.14
N ASN A 7 13.92 -18.31 -6.69
CA ASN A 7 12.68 -17.64 -7.09
C ASN A 7 12.22 -16.57 -6.08
N ASN A 8 13.01 -16.29 -5.05
CA ASN A 8 12.66 -15.32 -4.03
C ASN A 8 12.48 -13.92 -4.63
N LYS A 9 11.50 -13.18 -4.13
CA LYS A 9 11.17 -11.83 -4.59
C LYS A 9 10.91 -10.89 -3.42
N THR A 10 11.42 -9.68 -3.53
CA THR A 10 11.05 -8.59 -2.62
C THR A 10 9.77 -7.94 -3.13
N VAL A 11 8.76 -7.89 -2.25
CA VAL A 11 7.51 -7.18 -2.50
C VAL A 11 7.48 -5.96 -1.61
N ASN A 12 7.34 -4.79 -2.22
CA ASN A 12 7.14 -3.54 -1.48
C ASN A 12 5.65 -3.34 -1.28
N PHE A 13 5.23 -3.26 -0.03
CA PHE A 13 3.83 -3.18 0.34
C PHE A 13 3.58 -1.89 1.13
N PRO A 14 3.34 -0.74 0.46
CA PRO A 14 3.11 0.51 1.15
C PRO A 14 1.80 0.43 1.93
N MET A 15 1.88 0.63 3.25
CA MET A 15 0.72 0.71 4.12
C MET A 15 0.45 2.15 4.50
N SER A 16 -0.81 2.55 4.43
CA SER A 16 -1.33 3.81 4.94
C SER A 16 -2.60 3.52 5.74
N CYS A 17 -3.25 4.53 6.31
CA CYS A 17 -4.59 4.31 6.86
C CYS A 17 -5.53 3.82 5.76
N MET A 18 -6.28 2.74 6.03
CA MET A 18 -7.18 2.14 5.07
C MET A 18 -8.55 2.82 5.00
N HIS A 19 -8.82 3.80 5.88
CA HIS A 19 -10.11 4.49 6.01
C HIS A 19 -11.29 3.51 6.03
N CYS A 20 -11.16 2.48 6.87
CA CYS A 20 -12.04 1.33 7.02
C CYS A 20 -13.52 1.70 7.10
N GLU A 21 -14.38 0.85 6.53
CA GLU A 21 -15.82 0.94 6.74
C GLU A 21 -16.14 0.71 8.21
N ASP A 22 -15.67 -0.43 8.74
CA ASP A 22 -15.76 -0.81 10.15
C ASP A 22 -14.49 -0.38 10.88
N ALA A 23 -14.46 0.89 11.27
CA ALA A 23 -13.30 1.51 11.87
C ALA A 23 -13.32 1.42 13.41
N ASP A 24 -12.83 0.34 14.00
CA ASP A 24 -12.80 0.21 15.48
C ASP A 24 -12.01 1.34 16.16
N CYS A 25 -11.02 1.90 15.48
CA CYS A 25 -10.30 3.07 15.96
C CYS A 25 -11.20 4.30 16.23
N VAL A 26 -12.39 4.35 15.63
CA VAL A 26 -13.48 5.31 15.93
C VAL A 26 -14.26 4.86 17.16
N THR A 27 -14.70 3.59 17.20
CA THR A 27 -15.56 3.06 18.29
C THR A 27 -14.88 3.06 19.65
N VAL A 28 -13.58 2.77 19.71
CA VAL A 28 -12.81 2.71 20.97
C VAL A 28 -12.41 4.08 21.52
N CYS A 29 -12.67 5.18 20.80
CA CYS A 29 -12.20 6.50 21.20
C CYS A 29 -13.08 7.07 22.33
N PRO A 30 -12.57 7.18 23.57
CA PRO A 30 -13.40 7.53 24.72
C PRO A 30 -13.88 8.98 24.71
N THR A 31 -13.19 9.87 23.98
CA THR A 31 -13.55 11.30 23.89
C THR A 31 -14.40 11.62 22.67
N GLY A 32 -14.66 10.63 21.79
CA GLY A 32 -15.29 10.89 20.48
C GLY A 32 -14.41 11.69 19.52
N ALA A 33 -13.11 11.82 19.78
CA ALA A 33 -12.18 12.54 18.90
C ALA A 33 -11.99 11.84 17.55
N SER A 34 -12.02 10.51 17.51
CA SER A 34 -11.97 9.77 16.26
C SER A 34 -13.37 9.67 15.68
N TYR A 35 -13.53 9.98 14.39
CA TYR A 35 -14.82 9.93 13.71
C TYR A 35 -14.65 9.54 12.24
N LYS A 36 -15.74 9.12 11.61
CA LYS A 36 -15.82 8.88 10.17
C LYS A 36 -16.80 9.90 9.58
N ARG A 37 -16.38 10.59 8.52
CA ARG A 37 -17.22 11.53 7.78
C ARG A 37 -18.28 10.78 6.99
N ALA A 38 -19.50 11.31 6.97
CA ALA A 38 -20.64 10.64 6.35
C ALA A 38 -20.67 10.84 4.83
N GLU A 39 -20.13 11.95 4.36
CA GLU A 39 -20.15 12.38 2.97
C GLU A 39 -19.12 11.68 2.06
N ASP A 40 -18.01 11.19 2.63
CA ASP A 40 -16.89 10.63 1.85
C ASP A 40 -16.18 9.44 2.54
N GLY A 41 -16.67 9.01 3.71
CA GLY A 41 -16.10 7.89 4.45
C GLY A 41 -14.71 8.13 5.06
N ILE A 42 -14.16 9.36 4.98
CA ILE A 42 -12.83 9.64 5.50
C ILE A 42 -12.84 9.60 7.03
N VAL A 43 -12.15 8.59 7.59
CA VAL A 43 -11.86 8.53 9.03
C VAL A 43 -10.87 9.63 9.44
N LEU A 44 -11.16 10.41 10.47
CA LEU A 44 -10.33 11.52 10.96
C LEU A 44 -10.20 11.51 12.50
N ILE A 45 -9.39 12.44 13.00
CA ILE A 45 -9.18 12.70 14.43
C ILE A 45 -9.31 14.20 14.67
N ASP A 46 -10.32 14.58 15.44
CA ASP A 46 -10.47 15.92 16.02
C ASP A 46 -9.35 16.13 17.04
N GLN A 47 -8.46 17.08 16.73
CA GLN A 47 -7.25 17.30 17.52
C GLN A 47 -7.56 17.99 18.85
N ASP A 48 -8.63 18.77 18.93
CA ASP A 48 -9.01 19.51 20.14
C ASP A 48 -9.66 18.59 21.18
N LYS A 49 -10.32 17.52 20.72
CA LYS A 49 -10.90 16.48 21.59
C LYS A 49 -9.93 15.35 21.93
N CYS A 50 -8.80 15.26 21.25
CA CYS A 50 -7.88 14.14 21.40
C CYS A 50 -7.05 14.29 22.67
N MET A 51 -7.11 13.30 23.57
CA MET A 51 -6.31 13.28 24.80
C MET A 51 -5.07 12.38 24.73
N GLY A 52 -4.72 11.85 23.55
CA GLY A 52 -3.49 11.05 23.37
C GLY A 52 -3.46 9.69 24.07
N CYS A 53 -4.61 9.09 24.40
CA CYS A 53 -4.68 7.84 25.18
C CYS A 53 -4.20 6.56 24.46
N ASN A 54 -3.85 6.63 23.18
CA ASN A 54 -3.36 5.51 22.35
C ASN A 54 -4.32 4.33 22.08
N TYR A 55 -5.55 4.32 22.63
CA TYR A 55 -6.50 3.21 22.39
C TYR A 55 -6.79 2.99 20.91
N CYS A 56 -6.95 4.06 20.14
CA CYS A 56 -7.20 3.96 18.70
C CYS A 56 -6.01 3.37 17.91
N SER A 57 -4.78 3.48 18.41
CA SER A 57 -3.59 2.84 17.82
C SER A 57 -3.57 1.35 18.13
N TRP A 58 -3.88 0.96 19.37
CA TRP A 58 -4.03 -0.44 19.77
C TRP A 58 -5.14 -1.17 19.02
N ALA A 59 -6.27 -0.49 18.77
CA ALA A 59 -7.38 -1.05 18.00
C ALA A 59 -7.12 -1.10 16.49
N CYS A 60 -6.08 -0.44 15.96
CA CYS A 60 -5.84 -0.43 14.52
C CYS A 60 -4.91 -1.58 14.13
N PRO A 61 -5.39 -2.64 13.45
CA PRO A 61 -4.54 -3.78 13.08
C PRO A 61 -3.48 -3.42 12.03
N TYR A 62 -3.66 -2.29 11.35
CA TYR A 62 -2.75 -1.80 10.31
C TYR A 62 -1.66 -0.86 10.83
N GLY A 63 -1.62 -0.59 12.14
CA GLY A 63 -0.63 0.31 12.75
C GLY A 63 -0.70 1.75 12.21
N ALA A 64 -1.85 2.19 11.70
CA ALA A 64 -1.95 3.42 10.91
C ALA A 64 -2.15 4.71 11.75
N ARG A 65 -1.92 4.64 13.06
CA ARG A 65 -2.12 5.74 14.01
C ARG A 65 -0.96 5.84 14.98
N GLU A 66 -0.43 7.04 15.13
CA GLU A 66 0.77 7.31 15.92
C GLU A 66 0.52 8.47 16.88
N LEU A 67 1.10 8.41 18.07
CA LEU A 67 1.08 9.53 19.01
C LEU A 67 2.12 10.56 18.59
N ASP A 68 1.68 11.77 18.28
CA ASP A 68 2.58 12.91 18.20
C ASP A 68 2.89 13.40 19.62
N ARG A 69 4.11 13.13 20.07
CA ARG A 69 4.58 13.47 21.42
C ARG A 69 4.65 14.98 21.65
N SER A 70 4.77 15.78 20.59
CA SER A 70 4.87 17.23 20.71
C SER A 70 3.53 17.87 21.06
N SER A 71 2.47 17.46 20.37
CA SER A 71 1.10 17.94 20.63
C SER A 71 0.37 17.13 21.70
N GLY A 72 0.84 15.92 22.02
CA GLY A 72 0.12 15.00 22.92
C GLY A 72 -1.14 14.39 22.29
N THR A 73 -1.28 14.48 20.96
CA THR A 73 -2.47 14.02 20.22
C THR A 73 -2.13 12.91 19.25
N MET A 74 -3.13 12.13 18.86
CA MET A 74 -2.96 11.07 17.86
C MET A 74 -3.01 11.66 16.44
N LYS A 75 -2.11 11.22 15.58
CA LYS A 75 -2.05 11.54 14.16
C LYS A 75 -2.29 10.28 13.32
N LYS A 76 -2.73 10.49 12.08
CA LYS A 76 -2.95 9.46 11.05
C LYS A 76 -2.89 10.09 9.67
N CYS A 77 -2.78 9.26 8.63
CA CYS A 77 -3.08 9.70 7.26
C CYS A 77 -4.47 10.33 7.20
N THR A 78 -4.62 11.55 6.70
CA THR A 78 -5.91 12.25 6.58
C THR A 78 -6.56 12.11 5.22
N LEU A 79 -6.02 11.22 4.37
CA LEU A 79 -6.29 11.16 2.92
C LEU A 79 -6.04 12.52 2.22
N CYS A 80 -5.18 13.37 2.82
CA CYS A 80 -4.94 14.73 2.37
C CYS A 80 -6.24 15.51 2.14
N VAL A 81 -7.18 15.42 3.09
CA VAL A 81 -8.47 16.13 3.06
C VAL A 81 -8.32 17.64 2.77
N ASP A 82 -7.21 18.21 3.24
CA ASP A 82 -6.79 19.59 3.00
C ASP A 82 -6.44 19.90 1.54
N ARG A 83 -6.09 18.88 0.74
CA ARG A 83 -5.70 19.03 -0.67
C ARG A 83 -6.77 18.58 -1.66
N ILE A 84 -7.47 17.49 -1.37
CA ILE A 84 -8.43 16.89 -2.33
C ILE A 84 -9.63 17.80 -2.62
N TYR A 85 -9.91 18.76 -1.73
CA TYR A 85 -10.98 19.74 -1.88
C TYR A 85 -10.49 21.17 -2.13
N ASP A 86 -9.17 21.37 -2.19
CA ASP A 86 -8.59 22.70 -2.37
C ASP A 86 -8.87 23.22 -3.79
N GLN A 87 -9.68 24.28 -3.88
CA GLN A 87 -10.06 24.89 -5.15
C GLN A 87 -8.96 25.75 -5.76
N GLU A 88 -7.95 26.14 -4.98
CA GLU A 88 -6.78 26.88 -5.47
C GLU A 88 -5.83 25.97 -6.26
N LEU A 89 -5.89 24.66 -6.03
CA LEU A 89 -5.14 23.67 -6.80
C LEU A 89 -5.83 23.37 -8.14
N PRO A 90 -5.05 23.14 -9.22
CA PRO A 90 -5.56 22.52 -10.45
C PRO A 90 -6.26 21.20 -10.16
N VAL A 91 -7.32 20.87 -10.92
CA VAL A 91 -8.14 19.68 -10.66
C VAL A 91 -7.30 18.39 -10.69
N GLU A 92 -6.31 18.33 -11.59
CA GLU A 92 -5.34 17.24 -11.72
C GLU A 92 -4.41 17.08 -10.50
N GLU A 93 -4.25 18.11 -9.67
CA GLU A 93 -3.42 18.10 -8.46
C GLU A 93 -4.23 17.85 -7.17
N ARG A 94 -5.57 17.89 -7.24
CA ARG A 94 -6.51 17.62 -6.13
C ARG A 94 -6.59 16.14 -5.80
N GLN A 95 -5.47 15.61 -5.35
CA GLN A 95 -5.31 14.21 -4.96
C GLN A 95 -4.31 14.12 -3.80
N PRO A 96 -4.29 12.99 -3.07
CA PRO A 96 -3.35 12.83 -1.96
C PRO A 96 -1.90 12.95 -2.40
N SER A 97 -1.07 13.60 -1.58
CA SER A 97 0.34 13.83 -1.90
C SER A 97 1.09 12.54 -2.22
N CYS A 98 0.74 11.45 -1.53
CA CYS A 98 1.36 10.14 -1.74
C CYS A 98 1.01 9.50 -3.10
N VAL A 99 -0.07 9.94 -3.75
CA VAL A 99 -0.48 9.54 -5.11
C VAL A 99 0.23 10.42 -6.12
N LEU A 100 0.12 11.74 -5.96
CA LEU A 100 0.74 12.73 -6.85
C LEU A 100 2.26 12.54 -6.97
N THR A 101 2.95 12.32 -5.86
CA THR A 101 4.42 12.25 -5.82
C THR A 101 4.97 10.89 -6.27
N CYS A 102 4.15 9.85 -6.43
CA CYS A 102 4.64 8.50 -6.67
C CYS A 102 5.23 8.37 -8.08
N PRO A 103 6.57 8.24 -8.24
CA PRO A 103 7.19 8.21 -9.57
C PRO A 103 6.84 6.94 -10.36
N ALA A 104 6.45 5.88 -9.65
CA ALA A 104 6.06 4.60 -10.24
C ALA A 104 4.57 4.53 -10.59
N HIS A 105 3.78 5.57 -10.26
CA HIS A 105 2.31 5.56 -10.37
C HIS A 105 1.69 4.30 -9.74
N ALA A 106 2.20 3.91 -8.57
CA ALA A 106 1.80 2.69 -7.88
C ALA A 106 0.50 2.87 -7.07
N ARG A 107 0.11 4.11 -6.80
CA ARG A 107 -1.11 4.47 -6.07
C ARG A 107 -2.07 5.19 -7.01
N MET A 108 -3.36 5.00 -6.79
CA MET A 108 -4.44 5.68 -7.49
C MET A 108 -5.46 6.14 -6.45
N PHE A 109 -6.11 7.26 -6.69
CA PHE A 109 -7.14 7.84 -5.85
C PHE A 109 -8.35 8.17 -6.70
N GLY A 110 -9.54 8.01 -6.12
CA GLY A 110 -10.81 8.25 -6.78
C GLY A 110 -11.97 7.71 -5.93
N ASP A 111 -13.18 7.93 -6.43
CA ASP A 111 -14.40 7.52 -5.78
C ASP A 111 -14.71 6.04 -6.08
N PHE A 112 -14.93 5.22 -5.05
CA PHE A 112 -15.33 3.83 -5.20
C PHE A 112 -16.84 3.65 -5.37
N ASP A 113 -17.64 4.65 -4.99
CA ASP A 113 -19.09 4.64 -5.21
C ASP A 113 -19.44 4.90 -6.69
N ASP A 114 -18.53 5.54 -7.43
CA ASP A 114 -18.61 5.64 -8.89
C ASP A 114 -18.00 4.38 -9.55
N PRO A 115 -18.82 3.49 -10.17
CA PRO A 115 -18.34 2.27 -10.82
C PRO A 115 -17.50 2.54 -12.09
N ASP A 116 -17.59 3.75 -12.63
CA ASP A 116 -16.87 4.25 -13.80
C ASP A 116 -15.67 5.13 -13.41
N SER A 117 -15.32 5.23 -12.13
CA SER A 117 -14.08 5.89 -11.73
C SER A 117 -12.87 5.08 -12.19
N ALA A 118 -11.71 5.74 -12.35
CA ALA A 118 -10.48 5.07 -12.74
C ALA A 118 -10.05 4.00 -11.72
N VAL A 119 -10.29 4.22 -10.42
CA VAL A 119 -9.97 3.26 -9.36
C VAL A 119 -10.91 2.05 -9.41
N SER A 120 -12.21 2.27 -9.56
CA SER A 120 -13.23 1.20 -9.64
C SER A 120 -12.99 0.28 -10.83
N ARG A 121 -12.74 0.85 -12.02
CA ARG A 121 -12.37 0.07 -13.20
C ARG A 121 -11.09 -0.74 -12.98
N THR A 122 -10.04 -0.09 -12.48
CA THR A 122 -8.74 -0.76 -12.34
C THR A 122 -8.78 -1.90 -11.33
N VAL A 123 -9.47 -1.72 -10.19
CA VAL A 123 -9.67 -2.78 -9.20
C VAL A 123 -10.44 -3.96 -9.80
N ARG A 124 -11.54 -3.68 -10.52
CA ARG A 124 -12.35 -4.72 -11.17
C ARG A 124 -11.57 -5.50 -12.23
N GLU A 125 -10.85 -4.79 -13.11
CA GLU A 125 -10.14 -5.40 -14.24
C GLU A 125 -8.88 -6.17 -13.82
N ARG A 126 -8.17 -5.69 -12.78
CA ARG A 126 -6.92 -6.31 -12.33
C ARG A 126 -7.09 -7.30 -11.18
N GLY A 127 -8.31 -7.51 -10.69
CA GLY A 127 -8.59 -8.40 -9.57
C GLY A 127 -8.02 -7.87 -8.26
N GLY A 128 -8.37 -6.64 -7.91
CA GLY A 128 -7.97 -6.04 -6.65
C GLY A 128 -8.56 -6.78 -5.45
N PHE A 129 -7.86 -6.74 -4.32
CA PHE A 129 -8.24 -7.43 -3.10
C PHE A 129 -8.02 -6.55 -1.85
N PRO A 130 -8.87 -6.67 -0.83
CA PRO A 130 -8.70 -5.99 0.44
C PRO A 130 -7.51 -6.57 1.22
N LEU A 131 -6.92 -5.77 2.10
CA LEU A 131 -5.86 -6.24 2.99
C LEU A 131 -6.44 -6.87 4.25
N MET A 132 -6.06 -8.14 4.51
CA MET A 132 -6.46 -8.91 5.70
C MET A 132 -7.99 -8.92 5.89
N PRO A 133 -8.78 -9.37 4.89
CA PRO A 133 -10.25 -9.40 4.98
C PRO A 133 -10.78 -10.20 6.18
N GLU A 134 -10.04 -11.19 6.65
CA GLU A 134 -10.36 -12.01 7.82
C GLU A 134 -10.55 -11.22 9.12
N LEU A 135 -10.06 -9.97 9.18
CA LEU A 135 -10.23 -9.09 10.34
C LEU A 135 -11.58 -8.38 10.38
N ASN A 136 -12.37 -8.42 9.31
CA ASN A 136 -13.70 -7.79 9.20
C ASN A 136 -13.71 -6.26 9.43
N TYR A 137 -12.60 -5.58 9.16
CA TYR A 137 -12.53 -4.10 9.18
C TYR A 137 -13.06 -3.46 7.89
N ASN A 138 -13.34 -4.25 6.84
CA ASN A 138 -13.81 -3.79 5.54
C ASN A 138 -13.00 -2.57 5.03
N PRO A 139 -11.68 -2.74 4.77
CA PRO A 139 -10.81 -1.64 4.35
C PRO A 139 -11.19 -1.11 2.96
N THR A 140 -11.30 0.21 2.83
CA THR A 140 -11.61 0.89 1.56
C THR A 140 -10.42 0.85 0.59
N ASN A 141 -9.20 0.97 1.11
CA ASN A 141 -7.99 0.81 0.30
C ASN A 141 -7.87 -0.62 -0.22
N THR A 142 -7.75 -0.74 -1.55
CA THR A 142 -7.61 -2.02 -2.25
C THR A 142 -6.21 -2.17 -2.85
N TYR A 143 -5.64 -3.37 -2.75
CA TYR A 143 -4.36 -3.69 -3.36
C TYR A 143 -4.54 -4.43 -4.68
N LEU A 144 -3.62 -4.21 -5.60
CA LEU A 144 -3.59 -4.90 -6.89
C LEU A 144 -2.53 -5.99 -6.87
N PRO A 145 -2.77 -7.15 -7.51
CA PRO A 145 -1.77 -8.19 -7.59
C PRO A 145 -0.51 -7.69 -8.33
N PRO A 146 0.68 -8.22 -7.99
CA PRO A 146 1.91 -7.88 -8.68
C PRO A 146 1.75 -8.00 -10.20
N ARG A 147 2.30 -7.05 -10.95
CA ARG A 147 2.28 -7.12 -12.42
C ARG A 147 3.02 -8.40 -12.85
N ARG A 148 2.46 -9.10 -13.85
CA ARG A 148 3.14 -10.26 -14.46
C ARG A 148 4.47 -9.79 -15.05
N LYS A 149 5.57 -10.32 -14.53
CA LYS A 149 6.90 -10.06 -15.08
C LYS A 149 7.10 -10.94 -16.32
N PRO A 150 7.74 -10.44 -17.39
CA PRO A 150 8.22 -11.31 -18.45
C PRO A 150 9.25 -12.30 -17.86
N VAL A 151 9.23 -13.54 -18.34
CA VAL A 151 10.23 -14.54 -17.94
C VAL A 151 11.57 -14.12 -18.53
N ILE A 152 12.53 -13.79 -17.67
CA ILE A 152 13.90 -13.49 -18.08
C ILE A 152 14.67 -14.82 -18.03
N PRO A 153 15.26 -15.30 -19.14
CA PRO A 153 16.11 -16.48 -19.10
C PRO A 153 17.30 -16.22 -18.16
N VAL A 154 17.36 -16.95 -17.06
CA VAL A 154 18.50 -16.90 -16.14
C VAL A 154 19.46 -18.01 -16.54
N ASP A 155 20.73 -17.68 -16.75
CA ASP A 155 21.77 -18.68 -16.92
C ASP A 155 22.03 -19.35 -15.56
N THR A 156 21.32 -20.44 -15.30
CA THR A 156 21.48 -21.24 -14.09
C THR A 156 22.67 -22.20 -14.17
N GLN A 157 23.43 -22.18 -15.27
CA GLN A 157 24.62 -23.02 -15.37
C GLN A 157 25.70 -22.44 -14.45
N PRO A 158 26.32 -23.25 -13.58
CA PRO A 158 27.54 -22.83 -12.93
C PRO A 158 28.54 -22.48 -14.02
N LYS A 159 29.03 -21.23 -14.05
CA LYS A 159 30.11 -20.84 -14.94
C LYS A 159 31.32 -21.69 -14.56
N GLY A 160 31.52 -22.80 -15.27
CA GLY A 160 32.65 -23.70 -15.06
C GLY A 160 33.92 -22.87 -15.07
N GLY A 161 34.78 -23.10 -14.07
CA GLY A 161 36.02 -22.34 -13.96
C GLY A 161 36.85 -22.43 -15.24
N LEU A 162 37.81 -21.52 -15.44
CA LEU A 162 38.65 -21.48 -16.64
C LEU A 162 39.24 -22.86 -17.01
N LYS A 163 39.61 -23.66 -16.00
CA LYS A 163 40.09 -25.04 -16.16
C LYS A 163 39.06 -25.97 -16.81
N GLU A 164 37.78 -25.82 -16.49
CA GLU A 164 36.68 -26.64 -16.97
C GLU A 164 36.31 -26.29 -18.42
N SER A 165 36.32 -24.99 -18.75
CA SER A 165 36.22 -24.51 -20.14
C SER A 165 37.39 -24.99 -21.01
N ILE A 166 38.62 -24.92 -20.50
CA ILE A 166 39.82 -25.44 -21.19
C ILE A 166 39.73 -26.96 -21.39
N LYS A 167 39.28 -27.70 -20.37
CA LYS A 167 39.13 -29.16 -20.43
C LYS A 167 38.05 -29.59 -21.43
N GLN A 168 36.93 -28.86 -21.49
CA GLN A 168 35.89 -29.07 -22.50
C GLN A 168 36.39 -28.78 -23.92
N PHE A 169 37.16 -27.70 -24.10
CA PHE A 169 37.75 -27.36 -25.39
C PHE A 169 38.77 -28.41 -25.85
N ALA A 170 39.70 -28.83 -24.97
CA ALA A 170 40.67 -29.87 -25.25
C ALA A 170 39.99 -31.22 -25.59
N ASN A 171 38.98 -31.63 -24.82
CA ASN A 171 38.20 -32.84 -25.10
C ASN A 171 37.47 -32.79 -26.45
N LYS A 172 37.05 -31.60 -26.90
CA LYS A 172 36.41 -31.40 -28.21
C LYS A 172 37.40 -31.51 -29.38
N LEU A 173 38.66 -31.12 -29.17
CA LEU A 173 39.75 -31.26 -30.13
C LEU A 173 40.26 -32.71 -30.26
N VAL A 174 40.29 -33.47 -29.17
CA VAL A 174 40.71 -34.89 -29.16
C VAL A 174 39.64 -35.83 -29.74
N ARG A 175 38.37 -35.43 -29.75
CA ARG A 175 37.24 -36.18 -30.33
C ARG A 175 37.00 -35.92 -31.82
N ARG A 176 37.82 -35.08 -32.46
CA ARG A 176 37.74 -34.76 -33.88
C ARG A 176 38.91 -35.38 -34.63
#